data_AF-Q7SZ65-F1
#
_entry.id   AF-Q7SZ65-F1
#
_cell.length_a   1.000
_cell.length_b   1.000
_cell.length_c   1.000
_cell.angle_alpha   90.00
_cell.angle_beta   90.00
_cell.angle_gamma   90.00
#
_symmetry.space_group_name_H-M   'P 1'
#
loop_
_entity.id
_entity.type
_entity.pdbx_description
1 polymer ?
#
loop_
_entity_poly.entity_id
_entity_poly.type
_entity_poly.pdbx_seq_one_letter_code
_entity_poly.pdbx_strand_id
1 'polypeptide(L)'
;MVDQFVDTWKLTDSQGFDEYMQSLGVGFATRKAGAIAKPNVIFSVNGDKILLKTESTLKTSEVAFKLGEEFDETTADNRKTKTIVTCDGGVLNQLQKWDGKETIIQKKKKKKKKK
;
A
#
# COMPACT_ATOMS: atom_id res chain seq x y z
N MET A 1 -10.38 7.82 -12.18
CA MET A 1 -10.11 6.49 -12.75
C MET A 1 -8.78 5.98 -12.22
N VAL A 2 -8.66 4.66 -11.97
CA VAL A 2 -7.47 4.05 -11.36
C VAL A 2 -6.25 4.07 -12.29
N ASP A 3 -6.48 4.21 -13.59
CA ASP A 3 -5.47 4.29 -14.65
C ASP A 3 -4.42 5.37 -14.41
N GLN A 4 -4.78 6.45 -13.70
CA GLN A 4 -3.82 7.51 -13.35
C GLN A 4 -2.66 7.03 -12.46
N PHE A 5 -2.85 5.90 -11.77
CA PHE A 5 -1.88 5.28 -10.88
C PHE A 5 -1.02 4.22 -11.57
N VAL A 6 -1.40 3.76 -12.77
CA VAL A 6 -0.67 2.71 -13.52
C VAL A 6 0.70 3.23 -13.93
N ASP A 7 1.72 2.83 -13.18
CA ASP A 7 3.13 3.17 -13.38
C ASP A 7 4.00 2.40 -12.38
N THR A 8 5.32 2.56 -12.48
CA THR A 8 6.29 2.18 -11.46
C THR A 8 6.71 3.40 -10.63
N TRP A 9 6.34 3.39 -9.36
CA TRP A 9 6.59 4.47 -8.40
C TRP A 9 7.75 4.12 -7.49
N LYS A 10 8.76 5.00 -7.40
CA LYS A 10 9.86 4.85 -6.44
C LYS A 10 9.61 5.68 -5.19
N LEU A 11 9.81 5.08 -4.02
CA LEU A 11 9.78 5.84 -2.76
C LEU A 11 10.93 6.86 -2.75
N THR A 12 10.60 8.13 -2.54
CA THR A 12 11.59 9.22 -2.49
C THR A 12 11.74 9.84 -1.12
N ASP A 13 10.66 9.88 -0.35
CA ASP A 13 10.62 10.45 1.00
C ASP A 13 9.58 9.68 1.83
N SER A 14 9.82 9.57 3.14
CA SER A 14 8.94 8.87 4.07
C SER A 14 8.99 9.54 5.44
N GLN A 15 7.83 9.93 5.96
CA GLN A 15 7.67 10.60 7.25
C GLN A 15 6.63 9.85 8.09
N GLY A 16 6.89 9.65 9.38
CA GLY A 16 5.96 8.97 10.30
C GLY A 16 5.84 7.45 10.13
N PHE A 17 6.71 6.82 9.32
CA PHE A 17 6.62 5.38 9.03
C PHE A 17 6.94 4.50 10.25
N ASP A 18 7.91 4.90 11.09
CA ASP A 18 8.27 4.12 12.29
C ASP A 18 7.13 4.13 13.31
N GLU A 19 6.53 5.28 13.55
CA GLU A 19 5.39 5.47 14.45
C GLU A 19 4.16 4.71 13.95
N TYR A 20 3.85 4.82 12.65
CA TYR A 20 2.77 4.05 12.03
C TYR A 20 2.96 2.54 12.24
N MET A 21 4.14 2.02 11.91
CA MET A 21 4.44 0.59 12.05
C MET A 21 4.44 0.16 13.52
N GLN A 22 4.83 1.04 14.45
CA GLN A 22 4.74 0.79 15.88
C GLN A 22 3.29 0.68 16.34
N SER A 23 2.39 1.57 15.88
CA SER A 23 0.95 1.49 16.19
C SER A 23 0.30 0.22 15.64
N LEU A 24 0.82 -0.33 14.54
CA LEU A 24 0.42 -1.64 14.02
C LEU A 24 0.95 -2.83 14.84
N GLY A 25 1.83 -2.59 15.81
CA GLY A 25 2.44 -3.63 16.64
C GLY A 25 3.68 -4.29 16.02
N VAL A 26 4.25 -3.70 14.96
CA VAL A 26 5.44 -4.25 14.30
C VAL A 26 6.68 -4.06 15.17
N GLY A 27 7.47 -5.12 15.35
CA GLY A 27 8.68 -5.11 16.18
C GLY A 27 9.79 -4.17 15.68
N PHE A 28 10.57 -3.62 16.62
CA PHE A 28 11.56 -2.56 16.35
C PHE A 28 12.53 -2.88 15.19
N ALA A 29 13.08 -4.09 15.16
CA ALA A 29 14.03 -4.50 14.11
C ALA A 29 13.40 -4.45 12.70
N THR A 30 12.16 -4.95 12.56
CA THR A 30 11.42 -4.93 11.29
C THR A 30 11.09 -3.51 10.86
N ARG A 31 10.78 -2.60 11.80
CA ARG A 31 10.52 -1.19 11.46
C ARG A 31 11.76 -0.48 10.93
N LYS A 32 12.93 -0.70 11.56
CA LYS A 32 14.20 -0.12 11.08
C LYS A 32 14.58 -0.67 9.70
N ALA A 33 14.41 -1.97 9.48
CA ALA A 33 14.63 -2.57 8.17
C ALA A 33 13.65 -2.02 7.10
N GLY A 34 12.36 -1.88 7.43
CA GLY A 34 11.37 -1.30 6.53
C GLY A 34 11.67 0.14 6.13
N ALA A 35 12.15 0.96 7.07
CA ALA A 35 12.49 2.36 6.82
C ALA A 35 13.63 2.54 5.82
N ILE A 36 14.56 1.58 5.71
CA ILE A 36 15.69 1.63 4.77
C ILE A 36 15.38 0.99 3.41
N ALA A 37 14.28 0.23 3.30
CA ALA A 37 14.00 -0.67 2.18
C ALA A 37 13.70 0.01 0.83
N LYS A 38 13.34 1.32 0.85
CA LYS A 38 13.02 2.14 -0.33
C LYS A 38 12.30 1.38 -1.47
N PRO A 39 11.08 0.87 -1.21
CA PRO A 39 10.37 0.02 -2.17
C PRO A 39 10.00 0.76 -3.47
N ASN A 40 9.92 -0.02 -4.55
CA ASN A 40 9.19 0.33 -5.75
C ASN A 40 7.76 -0.20 -5.63
N VAL A 41 6.78 0.62 -5.97
CA VAL A 41 5.36 0.26 -6.02
C VAL A 41 4.92 0.30 -7.47
N ILE A 42 4.51 -0.85 -7.99
CA ILE A 42 4.12 -1.04 -9.39
C ILE A 42 2.62 -1.27 -9.41
N PHE A 43 1.91 -0.42 -10.15
CA PHE A 43 0.48 -0.58 -10.43
C PHE A 43 0.29 -1.02 -11.87
N SER A 44 -0.45 -2.09 -12.08
CA SER A 44 -0.90 -2.53 -13.40
C SER A 44 -2.38 -2.92 -13.37
N VAL A 45 -3.02 -2.84 -14.52
CA VAL A 45 -4.44 -3.19 -14.70
C VAL A 45 -4.54 -4.27 -15.76
N ASN A 46 -5.15 -5.39 -15.42
CA ASN A 46 -5.42 -6.52 -16.30
C ASN A 46 -6.94 -6.71 -16.39
N GLY A 47 -7.58 -6.01 -17.33
CA GLY A 47 -9.03 -6.00 -17.46
C GLY A 47 -9.70 -5.29 -16.27
N ASP A 48 -10.45 -6.04 -15.47
CA ASP A 48 -11.14 -5.57 -14.26
C ASP A 48 -10.31 -5.72 -12.98
N LYS A 49 -9.17 -6.41 -13.04
CA LYS A 49 -8.28 -6.62 -11.90
C LYS A 49 -7.15 -5.61 -11.90
N ILE A 50 -6.89 -5.04 -10.73
CA ILE A 50 -5.72 -4.20 -10.46
C ILE A 50 -4.69 -5.04 -9.74
N LEU A 51 -3.46 -5.03 -10.23
CA LEU A 51 -2.31 -5.64 -9.58
C LEU A 51 -1.49 -4.54 -8.94
N LEU A 52 -1.22 -4.71 -7.64
CA LEU A 52 -0.35 -3.88 -6.85
C LEU A 52 0.83 -4.72 -6.38
N LYS A 53 1.99 -4.48 -6.98
CA LYS A 53 3.24 -5.12 -6.60
C LYS A 53 4.12 -4.13 -5.83
N THR A 54 4.56 -4.52 -4.64
CA THR A 54 5.53 -3.77 -3.84
C THR A 54 6.81 -4.58 -3.77
N GLU A 55 7.89 -4.03 -4.32
CA GLU A 55 9.18 -4.70 -4.43
C GLU A 55 10.25 -3.88 -3.70
N SER A 56 11.00 -4.52 -2.81
CA SER A 56 12.14 -3.93 -2.11
C SER A 56 13.28 -4.92 -2.06
N THR A 57 14.46 -4.47 -1.62
CA THR A 57 15.60 -5.37 -1.38
C THR A 57 15.34 -6.41 -0.29
N LEU A 58 14.34 -6.19 0.57
CA LEU A 58 14.01 -7.08 1.68
C LEU A 58 12.93 -8.10 1.34
N LYS A 59 11.89 -7.67 0.61
CA LYS A 59 10.71 -8.48 0.33
C LYS A 59 9.97 -7.94 -0.90
N THR A 60 9.38 -8.87 -1.64
CA THR A 60 8.44 -8.58 -2.71
C THR A 60 7.07 -9.13 -2.30
N SER A 61 6.04 -8.31 -2.41
CA SER A 61 4.65 -8.70 -2.19
C SER A 61 3.80 -8.25 -3.36
N GLU A 62 2.87 -9.08 -3.80
CA GLU A 62 1.93 -8.77 -4.87
C GLU A 62 0.51 -9.07 -4.41
N VAL A 63 -0.40 -8.18 -4.75
CA VAL A 63 -1.83 -8.34 -4.49
C VAL A 63 -2.63 -7.98 -5.73
N ALA A 64 -3.57 -8.85 -6.09
CA ALA A 64 -4.51 -8.60 -7.18
C ALA A 64 -5.91 -8.43 -6.58
N PHE A 65 -6.58 -7.33 -6.91
CA PHE A 65 -7.89 -6.99 -6.36
C PHE A 65 -8.77 -6.31 -7.40
N LYS A 66 -10.07 -6.27 -7.13
CA LYS A 66 -11.04 -5.45 -7.89
C LYS A 66 -11.52 -4.29 -7.01
N LEU A 67 -11.89 -3.18 -7.64
CA LEU A 67 -12.43 -2.04 -6.89
C LEU A 67 -13.81 -2.37 -6.33
N GLY A 68 -14.02 -2.08 -5.05
CA GLY A 68 -15.28 -2.29 -4.36
C GLY A 68 -15.54 -3.74 -3.91
N GLU A 69 -14.65 -4.68 -4.22
CA GLU A 69 -14.74 -6.07 -3.77
C GLU A 69 -13.82 -6.32 -2.58
N GLU A 70 -14.35 -6.92 -1.51
CA GLU A 70 -13.55 -7.32 -0.35
C GLU A 70 -12.79 -8.62 -0.64
N PHE A 71 -11.54 -8.71 -0.18
CA PHE A 71 -10.70 -9.89 -0.32
C PHE A 71 -9.82 -10.10 0.92
N ASP A 72 -9.35 -11.33 1.11
CA ASP A 72 -8.41 -11.64 2.18
C ASP A 72 -6.97 -11.29 1.75
N GLU A 73 -6.30 -10.45 2.53
CA GLU A 73 -4.93 -9.99 2.30
C GLU A 73 -4.03 -10.46 3.45
N THR A 74 -2.86 -11.01 3.12
CA THR A 74 -1.78 -11.16 4.11
C THR A 74 -0.77 -10.06 3.87
N THR A 75 -0.70 -9.10 4.80
CA THR A 75 0.15 -7.91 4.65
C THR A 75 1.64 -8.27 4.79
N ALA A 76 2.52 -7.36 4.35
CA ALA A 76 3.97 -7.58 4.41
C ALA A 76 4.47 -7.85 5.84
N ASP A 77 3.79 -7.30 6.85
CA ASP A 77 4.02 -7.48 8.28
C ASP A 77 3.25 -8.67 8.90
N ASN A 78 2.75 -9.59 8.07
CA ASN A 78 2.09 -10.86 8.45
C ASN A 78 0.74 -10.71 9.17
N ARG A 79 0.03 -9.59 9.02
CA ARG A 79 -1.37 -9.50 9.46
C ARG A 79 -2.27 -10.14 8.42
N LYS A 80 -3.24 -10.93 8.88
CA LYS A 80 -4.35 -11.42 8.05
C LYS A 80 -5.48 -10.41 8.15
N THR A 81 -5.77 -9.73 7.04
CA THR A 81 -6.73 -8.64 6.99
C THR A 81 -7.81 -8.93 5.97
N LYS A 82 -9.03 -8.46 6.24
CA LYS A 82 -10.05 -8.26 5.20
C LYS A 82 -9.86 -6.87 4.60
N THR A 83 -9.59 -6.83 3.31
CA THR A 83 -9.22 -5.60 2.60
C THR A 83 -10.24 -5.29 1.53
N ILE A 84 -10.65 -4.02 1.45
CA ILE A 84 -11.45 -3.48 0.35
C ILE A 84 -10.74 -2.23 -0.20
N VAL A 85 -10.71 -2.11 -1.52
CA VAL A 85 -10.11 -0.97 -2.21
C VAL A 85 -11.17 -0.21 -3.00
N THR A 86 -11.34 1.09 -2.72
CA THR A 86 -12.21 1.99 -3.48
C THR A 86 -11.41 3.10 -4.14
N CYS A 87 -11.99 3.76 -5.15
CA CYS A 87 -11.35 4.87 -5.86
C CYS A 87 -12.35 6.02 -6.04
N ASP A 88 -12.26 7.02 -5.16
CA ASP A 88 -13.23 8.10 -5.07
C ASP A 88 -12.53 9.45 -5.30
N GLY A 89 -13.03 10.25 -6.25
CA GLY A 89 -12.47 11.58 -6.53
C GLY A 89 -10.97 11.58 -6.91
N GLY A 90 -10.45 10.47 -7.43
CA GLY A 90 -9.04 10.33 -7.77
C GLY A 90 -8.13 9.97 -6.57
N VAL A 91 -8.71 9.55 -5.45
CA VAL A 91 -8.02 9.00 -4.29
C VAL A 91 -8.33 7.51 -4.19
N LEU A 92 -7.29 6.68 -4.15
CA LEU A 92 -7.43 5.25 -3.92
C LEU A 92 -7.43 5.00 -2.40
N ASN A 93 -8.51 4.46 -1.86
CA ASN A 93 -8.65 4.12 -0.45
C ASN A 93 -8.53 2.61 -0.27
N GLN A 94 -7.53 2.15 0.46
CA GLN A 94 -7.38 0.75 0.84
C GLN A 94 -7.68 0.62 2.34
N LEU A 95 -8.84 0.07 2.67
CA LEU A 95 -9.28 -0.19 4.04
C LEU A 95 -8.92 -1.63 4.40
N GLN A 96 -8.10 -1.81 5.44
CA GLN A 96 -7.72 -3.12 5.96
C GLN A 96 -8.29 -3.29 7.36
N LYS A 97 -9.00 -4.39 7.62
CA LYS A 97 -9.59 -4.72 8.92
C LYS A 97 -9.03 -6.04 9.46
N TRP A 98 -8.67 -6.07 10.75
CA TRP A 98 -8.20 -7.27 11.45
C TRP A 98 -8.47 -7.13 12.95
N ASP A 99 -8.89 -8.21 13.62
CA ASP A 99 -9.02 -8.27 15.09
C ASP A 99 -9.73 -7.05 15.73
N GLY A 100 -10.79 -6.55 15.10
CA GLY A 100 -11.54 -5.37 15.56
C GLY A 100 -10.82 -4.02 15.37
N LYS A 101 -9.65 -4.01 14.74
CA LYS A 101 -8.88 -2.83 14.34
C LYS A 101 -9.03 -2.58 12.85
N GLU A 102 -8.76 -1.34 12.45
CA GLU A 102 -8.73 -0.95 11.05
C GLU A 102 -7.61 0.06 10.76
N THR A 103 -7.12 0.06 9.53
CA THR A 103 -6.23 1.09 8.98
C THR A 103 -6.65 1.43 7.56
N ILE A 104 -6.43 2.69 7.18
CA ILE A 104 -6.75 3.19 5.84
C ILE A 104 -5.48 3.71 5.19
N ILE A 105 -5.14 3.14 4.03
CA ILE A 105 -4.03 3.58 3.20
C ILE A 105 -4.60 4.35 2.01
N GLN A 106 -4.45 5.68 2.03
CA GLN A 106 -4.89 6.55 0.95
C GLN A 106 -3.75 6.85 -0.03
N LYS A 107 -3.97 6.63 -1.33
CA LYS A 107 -3.01 6.95 -2.40
C LYS A 107 -3.62 8.01 -3.31
N LYS A 108 -2.91 9.12 -3.52
CA LYS A 108 -3.33 10.21 -4.41
C LYS A 108 -2.17 10.72 -5.24
N LYS A 109 -2.42 10.99 -6.52
CA LYS A 109 -1.44 11.61 -7.41
C LYS A 109 -1.39 13.11 -7.14
N LYS A 110 -0.22 13.61 -6.72
CA LYS A 110 0.05 15.05 -6.60
C LYS A 110 1.10 15.45 -7.63
N LYS A 111 0.82 16.49 -8.42
CA LYS A 111 1.84 17.13 -9.25
C LYS A 111 2.82 17.84 -8.31
N LYS A 112 4.09 17.41 -8.30
CA LYS A 112 5.15 18.16 -7.63
C LYS A 112 5.34 19.46 -8.43
N LYS A 113 4.90 20.61 -7.90
CA LYS A 113 5.22 21.91 -8.49
C LYS A 113 6.75 22.01 -8.49
N LYS A 114 7.37 22.01 -9.68
CA LYS A 114 8.76 22.44 -9.81
C LYS A 114 8.81 23.89 -9.33
N LYS A 115 9.55 24.13 -8.25
CA LYS A 115 10.05 25.47 -7.94
C LYS A 115 11.16 25.81 -8.92
#